data_AF-A0A8S9PAU2-F1
#
_entry.id   AF-A0A8S9PAU2-F1
#
_cell.length_a   1.000
_cell.length_b   1.000
_cell.length_c   1.000
_cell.angle_alpha   90.00
_cell.angle_beta   90.00
_cell.angle_gamma   90.00
#
_symmetry.space_group_name_H-M   'P 1'
#
loop_
_entity.id
_entity.type
_entity.pdbx_description
1 polymer ?
#
loop_
_entity_poly.entity_id
_entity_poly.type
_entity_poly.pdbx_seq_one_letter_code
_entity_poly.pdbx_strand_id
1 'polypeptide(L)'
;MVTQGMWERDSVLLQLPHFTKELAKRCQENNIETVFDLVEMEDEERLELLSMSDTELLDIAKFCNRFPNSDLTYEFVGSEDVTPGKEVTLERDMEGRTEVGAVDAPRYPKTKEEGWWLVVGDTKTNQLVAIKRVSLQKKAKVKLDFQVPSEAGEKPYTLLHALLDSRESGKTVITWKNDSCVSG
;
A
#
# COMPACT_ATOMS: atom_id res chain seq x y z
N MET A 1 -0.25 -7.61 9.26
CA MET A 1 0.20 -8.52 10.36
C MET A 1 -0.87 -9.54 10.74
N VAL A 2 -2.03 -9.14 11.28
CA VAL A 2 -3.07 -10.09 11.74
C VAL A 2 -3.75 -10.85 10.59
N THR A 3 -4.14 -10.15 9.53
CA THR A 3 -4.79 -10.76 8.35
C THR A 3 -3.91 -11.86 7.73
N GLN A 4 -2.61 -11.62 7.64
CA GLN A 4 -1.64 -12.57 7.07
C GLN A 4 -1.04 -13.53 8.10
N GLY A 5 -1.37 -13.38 9.39
CA GLY A 5 -0.84 -14.21 10.48
C GLY A 5 0.69 -14.14 10.60
N MET A 6 1.26 -12.93 10.56
CA MET A 6 2.71 -12.69 10.54
C MET A 6 3.12 -11.51 11.43
N TRP A 7 4.35 -11.56 11.95
CA TRP A 7 4.96 -10.47 12.71
C TRP A 7 5.54 -9.39 11.79
N GLU A 8 5.70 -8.18 12.32
CA GLU A 8 6.30 -7.04 11.59
C GLU A 8 7.75 -7.29 11.18
N ARG A 9 8.45 -8.12 11.92
CA ARG A 9 9.85 -8.50 11.67
C ARG A 9 10.03 -9.70 10.75
N ASP A 10 8.94 -10.40 10.42
CA ASP A 10 9.02 -11.57 9.55
C ASP A 10 9.32 -11.11 8.11
N SER A 11 9.85 -11.98 7.25
CA SER A 11 10.00 -11.68 5.82
C SER A 11 8.63 -11.55 5.15
N VAL A 12 8.47 -10.60 4.21
CA VAL A 12 7.24 -10.42 3.41
C VAL A 12 6.94 -11.67 2.57
N LEU A 13 7.99 -12.39 2.15
CA LEU A 13 7.91 -13.61 1.35
C LEU A 13 7.18 -14.77 2.04
N LEU A 14 7.04 -14.75 3.37
CA LEU A 14 6.29 -15.76 4.12
C LEU A 14 4.77 -15.71 3.90
N GLN A 15 4.30 -14.74 3.12
CA GLN A 15 2.93 -14.68 2.59
C GLN A 15 2.73 -15.61 1.38
N LEU A 16 3.81 -15.94 0.67
CA LEU A 16 3.75 -16.80 -0.50
C LEU A 16 3.40 -18.24 -0.09
N PRO A 17 2.64 -18.97 -0.91
CA PRO A 17 2.41 -20.38 -0.69
C PRO A 17 3.75 -21.15 -0.70
N HIS A 18 3.83 -22.22 0.09
CA HIS A 18 5.00 -23.11 0.16
C HIS A 18 6.29 -22.48 0.73
N PHE A 19 6.28 -21.20 1.11
CA PHE A 19 7.45 -20.54 1.69
C PHE A 19 7.65 -20.91 3.17
N THR A 20 8.86 -21.37 3.49
CA THR A 20 9.34 -21.58 4.86
C THR A 20 10.25 -20.44 5.32
N LYS A 21 10.56 -20.40 6.62
CA LYS A 21 11.47 -19.40 7.19
C LYS A 21 12.90 -19.54 6.65
N GLU A 22 13.32 -20.78 6.40
CA GLU A 22 14.63 -21.10 5.84
C GLU A 22 14.73 -20.59 4.40
N LEU A 23 13.68 -20.80 3.59
CA LEU A 23 13.64 -20.33 2.21
C LEU A 23 13.59 -18.80 2.14
N ALA A 24 12.77 -18.17 2.97
CA ALA A 24 12.71 -16.70 3.05
C ALA A 24 14.07 -16.10 3.44
N LYS A 25 14.81 -16.74 4.37
CA LYS A 25 16.16 -16.32 4.74
C LYS A 25 17.15 -16.47 3.58
N ARG A 26 17.08 -17.58 2.83
CA ARG A 26 17.91 -17.78 1.63
C ARG A 26 17.62 -16.71 0.57
N CYS A 27 16.36 -16.34 0.36
CA CYS A 27 15.99 -15.26 -0.56
C CYS A 27 16.61 -13.93 -0.11
N GLN A 28 16.51 -13.59 1.18
CA GLN A 28 17.12 -12.38 1.73
C GLN A 28 18.65 -12.36 1.57
N GLU A 29 19.33 -13.50 1.75
CA GLU A 29 20.78 -13.62 1.52
C GLU A 29 21.17 -13.39 0.05
N ASN A 30 20.21 -13.50 -0.88
CA ASN A 30 20.38 -13.20 -2.30
C ASN A 30 19.76 -11.84 -2.70
N ASN A 31 19.50 -10.95 -1.73
CA ASN A 31 18.89 -9.61 -1.92
C ASN A 31 17.46 -9.63 -2.50
N ILE A 32 16.69 -10.68 -2.21
CA ILE A 32 15.27 -10.78 -2.58
C ILE A 32 14.46 -10.56 -1.31
N GLU A 33 13.85 -9.39 -1.19
CA GLU A 33 13.13 -8.96 0.03
C GLU A 33 11.62 -8.86 -0.20
N THR A 34 11.19 -8.55 -1.41
CA THR A 34 9.80 -8.32 -1.79
C THR A 34 9.26 -9.38 -2.76
N VAL A 35 7.94 -9.45 -2.89
CA VAL A 35 7.28 -10.32 -3.89
C VAL A 35 7.65 -9.88 -5.31
N PHE A 36 7.84 -8.58 -5.53
CA PHE A 36 8.21 -8.02 -6.84
C PHE A 36 9.62 -8.48 -7.23
N ASP A 37 10.59 -8.42 -6.31
CA ASP A 37 11.95 -8.89 -6.55
C ASP A 37 11.95 -10.35 -7.05
N LEU A 38 11.13 -11.21 -6.44
CA LEU A 38 11.02 -12.62 -6.82
C LEU A 38 10.40 -12.82 -8.21
N VAL A 39 9.43 -11.99 -8.59
CA VAL A 39 8.77 -12.04 -9.91
C VAL A 39 9.69 -11.50 -11.00
N GLU A 40 10.56 -10.53 -10.67
CA GLU A 40 11.53 -9.96 -11.61
C GLU A 40 12.75 -10.85 -11.85
N MET A 41 12.99 -11.87 -11.02
CA MET A 41 14.07 -12.84 -11.23
C MET A 41 13.96 -13.56 -12.57
N GLU A 42 15.11 -13.92 -13.14
CA GLU A 42 15.17 -14.84 -14.27
C GLU A 42 14.71 -16.25 -13.85
N ASP A 43 14.06 -16.96 -14.78
CA ASP A 43 13.43 -18.26 -14.48
C ASP A 43 14.45 -19.30 -13.98
N GLU A 44 15.66 -19.31 -14.54
CA GLU A 44 16.73 -20.24 -14.15
C GLU A 44 17.20 -19.98 -12.71
N GLU A 45 17.43 -18.72 -12.35
CA GLU A 45 17.84 -18.31 -11.00
C GLU A 45 16.74 -18.60 -9.98
N ARG A 46 15.47 -18.35 -10.35
CA ARG A 46 14.32 -18.63 -9.49
C ARG A 46 14.18 -20.13 -9.22
N LEU A 47 14.36 -20.97 -10.24
CA LEU A 47 14.31 -22.43 -10.11
C LEU A 47 15.41 -22.96 -9.18
N GLU A 48 16.64 -22.49 -9.37
CA GLU A 48 17.79 -22.89 -8.55
C GLU A 48 17.59 -22.46 -7.08
N LEU A 49 17.20 -21.20 -6.86
CA LEU A 49 17.03 -20.64 -5.52
C LEU A 49 15.93 -21.34 -4.73
N LEU A 50 14.76 -21.51 -5.36
CA LEU A 50 13.57 -22.05 -4.69
C LEU A 50 13.63 -23.57 -4.56
N SER A 51 14.26 -24.27 -5.51
CA SER A 51 14.32 -25.74 -5.54
C SER A 51 12.94 -26.40 -5.37
N MET A 52 11.91 -25.79 -5.96
CA MET A 52 10.50 -26.20 -5.88
C MET A 52 10.06 -26.97 -7.11
N SER A 53 8.97 -27.72 -6.99
CA SER A 53 8.29 -28.37 -8.11
C SER A 53 7.50 -27.37 -8.96
N ASP A 54 7.25 -27.72 -10.22
CA ASP A 54 6.44 -26.91 -11.15
C ASP A 54 5.05 -26.57 -10.58
N THR A 55 4.46 -27.46 -9.76
CA THR A 55 3.15 -27.23 -9.17
C THR A 55 3.21 -26.15 -8.09
N GLU A 56 4.25 -26.14 -7.27
CA GLU A 56 4.46 -25.13 -6.23
C GLU A 56 4.75 -23.76 -6.84
N LEU A 57 5.55 -23.72 -7.91
CA LEU A 57 5.84 -22.50 -8.67
C LEU A 57 4.59 -21.93 -9.33
N LEU A 58 3.71 -22.79 -9.87
CA LEU A 58 2.42 -22.36 -10.41
C LEU A 58 1.53 -21.72 -9.33
N ASP A 59 1.54 -22.24 -8.10
CA ASP A 59 0.77 -21.66 -7.01
C ASP A 59 1.34 -20.29 -6.56
N ILE A 60 2.66 -20.16 -6.54
CA ILE A 60 3.33 -18.86 -6.31
C ILE A 60 2.94 -17.87 -7.41
N ALA A 61 3.02 -18.26 -8.69
CA ALA A 61 2.65 -17.40 -9.81
C ALA A 61 1.18 -16.94 -9.72
N LYS A 62 0.25 -17.83 -9.36
CA LYS A 62 -1.17 -17.48 -9.12
C LYS A 62 -1.34 -16.51 -7.94
N PHE A 63 -0.50 -16.61 -6.92
CA PHE A 63 -0.51 -15.69 -5.79
C PHE A 63 0.03 -14.32 -6.22
N CYS A 64 1.17 -14.26 -6.90
CA CYS A 64 1.76 -13.01 -7.42
C CYS A 64 0.78 -12.28 -8.36
N ASN A 65 0.11 -13.01 -9.25
CA ASN A 65 -0.93 -12.47 -10.14
C ASN A 65 -2.17 -11.93 -9.41
N ARG A 66 -2.36 -12.27 -8.12
CA ARG A 66 -3.42 -11.73 -7.26
C ARG A 66 -2.88 -10.79 -6.19
N PHE A 67 -1.56 -10.70 -6.04
CA PHE A 67 -0.93 -9.86 -5.04
C PHE A 67 -1.32 -8.40 -5.30
N PRO A 68 -1.77 -7.65 -4.28
CA PRO A 68 -2.31 -6.33 -4.51
C PRO A 68 -1.19 -5.37 -4.90
N ASN A 69 -1.34 -4.67 -6.03
CA ASN A 69 -0.49 -3.53 -6.34
C ASN A 69 -0.88 -2.36 -5.41
N SER A 70 0.10 -1.86 -4.65
CA SER A 70 -0.06 -0.75 -3.70
C SER A 70 0.15 0.64 -4.33
N ASP A 71 0.49 0.71 -5.62
CA ASP A 71 0.73 1.95 -6.34
C ASP A 71 -0.56 2.75 -6.48
N LEU A 72 -0.59 3.82 -5.71
CA LEU A 72 -1.70 4.74 -5.61
C LEU A 72 -1.24 6.10 -6.12
N THR A 73 -1.91 6.58 -7.15
CA THR A 73 -1.80 7.96 -7.60
C THR A 73 -2.94 8.78 -7.00
N TYR A 74 -2.66 10.05 -6.72
CA TYR A 74 -3.66 10.98 -6.22
C TYR A 74 -3.64 12.27 -7.06
N GLU A 75 -4.82 12.82 -7.24
CA GLU A 75 -5.01 14.10 -7.92
C GLU A 75 -5.99 14.94 -7.10
N PHE A 76 -5.56 16.15 -6.73
CA PHE A 76 -6.43 17.10 -6.06
C PHE A 76 -7.39 17.72 -7.07
N VAL A 77 -8.67 17.75 -6.75
CA VAL A 77 -9.65 18.38 -7.64
C VAL A 77 -9.50 19.91 -7.57
N GLY A 78 -9.29 20.55 -8.73
CA GLY A 78 -9.17 21.99 -8.86
C GLY A 78 -7.71 22.47 -8.87
N SER A 79 -7.19 22.89 -7.72
CA SER A 79 -5.79 23.32 -7.55
C SER A 79 -4.90 22.21 -7.01
N GLU A 80 -3.58 22.39 -6.96
CA GLU A 80 -2.68 21.50 -6.19
C GLU A 80 -2.72 21.81 -4.69
N ASP A 81 -3.10 23.04 -4.31
CA ASP A 81 -3.13 23.51 -2.92
C ASP A 81 -4.21 22.83 -2.10
N VAL A 82 -3.82 22.03 -1.12
CA VAL A 82 -4.80 21.32 -0.30
C VAL A 82 -5.47 22.29 0.68
N THR A 83 -6.81 22.27 0.73
CA THR A 83 -7.68 23.10 1.60
C THR A 83 -8.64 22.20 2.41
N PRO A 84 -9.28 22.64 3.51
CA PRO A 84 -10.11 21.74 4.31
C PRO A 84 -11.38 21.36 3.54
N GLY A 85 -11.70 20.06 3.53
CA GLY A 85 -12.83 19.53 2.77
C GLY A 85 -12.55 19.35 1.28
N LYS A 86 -11.28 19.45 0.86
CA LYS A 86 -10.90 19.22 -0.53
C LYS A 86 -11.12 17.76 -0.94
N GLU A 87 -11.61 17.59 -2.16
CA GLU A 87 -11.76 16.28 -2.77
C GLU A 87 -10.45 15.84 -3.41
N VAL A 88 -10.09 14.60 -3.13
CA VAL A 88 -8.96 13.91 -3.74
C VAL A 88 -9.51 12.78 -4.58
N THR A 89 -9.05 12.71 -5.82
CA THR A 89 -9.28 11.57 -6.69
C THR A 89 -8.12 10.62 -6.51
N LEU A 90 -8.42 9.37 -6.18
CA LEU A 90 -7.44 8.30 -6.01
C LEU A 90 -7.61 7.32 -7.15
N GLU A 91 -6.50 6.95 -7.76
CA GLU A 91 -6.46 5.97 -8.83
C GLU A 91 -5.31 5.01 -8.57
N ARG A 92 -5.62 3.72 -8.54
CA ARG A 92 -4.61 2.67 -8.41
C ARG A 92 -4.34 2.04 -9.76
N ASP A 93 -3.10 1.62 -9.97
CA ASP A 93 -2.82 0.75 -11.11
C ASP A 93 -3.47 -0.63 -10.86
N MET A 94 -4.10 -1.15 -11.91
CA MET A 94 -4.74 -2.45 -11.89
C MET A 94 -3.92 -3.50 -12.66
N GLU A 95 -2.82 -3.13 -13.33
CA GLU A 95 -1.92 -4.05 -14.07
C GLU A 95 -2.69 -5.06 -14.95
N GLY A 96 -3.70 -4.58 -15.68
CA GLY A 96 -4.53 -5.43 -16.55
C GLY A 96 -5.66 -6.19 -15.87
N ARG A 97 -5.87 -6.04 -14.56
CA ARG A 97 -7.02 -6.59 -13.83
C ARG A 97 -8.27 -5.73 -14.05
N THR A 98 -9.43 -6.39 -14.13
CA THR A 98 -10.73 -5.71 -14.29
C THR A 98 -11.43 -5.40 -12.98
N GLU A 99 -11.16 -6.19 -11.93
CA GLU A 99 -11.81 -6.06 -10.62
C GLU A 99 -10.86 -6.41 -9.47
N VAL A 100 -11.20 -5.91 -8.28
CA VAL A 100 -10.50 -6.20 -7.03
C VAL A 100 -11.30 -7.25 -6.29
N GLY A 101 -10.74 -8.46 -6.17
CA GLY A 101 -11.35 -9.55 -5.40
C GLY A 101 -11.06 -9.45 -3.90
N ALA A 102 -11.55 -10.43 -3.15
CA ALA A 102 -11.19 -10.59 -1.75
C ALA A 102 -9.68 -10.83 -1.58
N VAL A 103 -9.16 -10.36 -0.44
CA VAL A 103 -7.76 -10.54 -0.04
C VAL A 103 -7.45 -12.03 0.09
N ASP A 104 -6.33 -12.46 -0.51
CA ASP A 104 -5.80 -13.80 -0.27
C ASP A 104 -5.16 -13.87 1.13
N ALA A 105 -5.90 -14.45 2.06
CA ALA A 105 -5.54 -14.52 3.47
C ALA A 105 -5.91 -15.90 4.05
N PRO A 106 -5.18 -16.98 3.69
CA PRO A 106 -5.55 -18.35 4.05
C PRO A 106 -5.53 -18.62 5.56
N ARG A 107 -4.79 -17.79 6.33
CA ARG A 107 -4.71 -17.88 7.80
C ARG A 107 -5.80 -17.07 8.51
N TYR A 108 -6.65 -16.34 7.78
CA TYR A 108 -7.71 -15.52 8.35
C TYR A 108 -9.06 -16.24 8.25
N PRO A 109 -9.86 -16.30 9.33
CA PRO A 109 -11.05 -17.16 9.37
C PRO A 109 -12.25 -16.65 8.55
N LYS A 110 -12.17 -15.46 7.97
CA LYS A 110 -13.27 -14.81 7.24
C LYS A 110 -12.78 -14.26 5.92
N THR A 111 -13.66 -14.15 4.94
CA THR A 111 -13.37 -13.37 3.73
C THR A 111 -13.11 -11.91 4.11
N LYS A 112 -12.09 -11.31 3.51
CA LYS A 112 -11.65 -9.95 3.80
C LYS A 112 -11.60 -9.16 2.49
N GLU A 113 -12.24 -8.00 2.49
CA GLU A 113 -12.15 -7.03 1.40
C GLU A 113 -10.99 -6.08 1.65
N GLU A 114 -10.31 -5.67 0.58
CA GLU A 114 -9.24 -4.67 0.66
C GLU A 114 -9.75 -3.34 1.23
N GLY A 115 -8.98 -2.78 2.15
CA GLY A 115 -9.22 -1.45 2.70
C GLY A 115 -7.94 -0.64 2.71
N TRP A 116 -8.07 0.66 2.48
CA TRP A 116 -6.95 1.59 2.47
C TRP A 116 -7.12 2.60 3.59
N TRP A 117 -6.04 2.91 4.28
CA TRP A 117 -5.95 4.12 5.09
C TRP A 117 -5.23 5.20 4.32
N LEU A 118 -5.86 6.37 4.28
CA LEU A 118 -5.24 7.62 3.87
C LEU A 118 -4.95 8.40 5.15
N VAL A 119 -3.68 8.67 5.39
CA VAL A 119 -3.19 9.31 6.60
C VAL A 119 -2.46 10.57 6.20
N VAL A 120 -2.91 11.72 6.70
CA VAL A 120 -2.21 12.99 6.53
C VAL A 120 -1.60 13.34 7.87
N GLY A 121 -0.30 13.59 7.90
CA GLY A 121 0.40 13.96 9.11
C GLY A 121 1.61 14.84 8.87
N ASP A 122 2.04 15.53 9.92
CA ASP A 122 3.33 16.19 9.97
C ASP A 122 4.34 15.23 10.60
N THR A 123 5.28 14.78 9.77
CA THR A 123 6.32 13.85 10.20
C THR A 123 7.37 14.50 11.10
N LYS A 124 7.50 15.83 11.11
CA LYS A 124 8.43 16.57 11.97
C LYS A 124 7.92 16.70 13.39
N THR A 125 6.62 16.98 13.53
CA THR A 125 5.96 17.12 14.85
C THR A 125 5.30 15.83 15.33
N ASN A 126 5.31 14.78 14.49
CA ASN A 126 4.61 13.52 14.71
C ASN A 126 3.11 13.73 14.99
N GLN A 127 2.50 14.69 14.30
CA GLN A 127 1.09 15.04 14.48
C GLN A 127 0.24 14.43 13.37
N LEU A 128 -0.79 13.68 13.77
CA LEU A 128 -1.84 13.22 12.86
C LEU A 128 -2.82 14.37 12.59
N VAL A 129 -3.00 14.71 11.31
CA VAL A 129 -3.88 15.80 10.86
C VAL A 129 -5.21 15.23 10.36
N ALA A 130 -5.15 14.18 9.55
CA ALA A 130 -6.32 13.55 8.97
C ALA A 130 -6.13 12.04 8.87
N ILE A 131 -7.23 11.30 9.01
CA ILE A 131 -7.25 9.88 8.73
C ILE A 131 -8.59 9.49 8.11
N LYS A 132 -8.55 8.76 7.00
CA LYS A 132 -9.75 8.28 6.31
C LYS A 132 -9.55 6.84 5.85
N ARG A 133 -10.51 5.98 6.17
CA ARG A 133 -10.59 4.64 5.59
C ARG A 133 -11.39 4.69 4.31
N VAL A 134 -10.87 4.08 3.25
CA VAL A 134 -11.52 4.00 1.95
C VAL A 134 -11.45 2.59 1.41
N SER A 135 -12.44 2.23 0.59
CA SER A 135 -12.40 1.03 -0.25
C SER A 135 -12.16 1.50 -1.67
N LEU A 136 -11.13 0.97 -2.31
CA LEU A 136 -10.70 1.40 -3.63
C LEU A 136 -10.72 0.20 -4.58
N GLN A 137 -11.60 0.28 -5.58
CA GLN A 137 -11.57 -0.60 -6.75
C GLN A 137 -10.51 -0.07 -7.72
N LYS A 138 -10.88 0.48 -8.88
CA LYS A 138 -9.93 1.16 -9.78
C LYS A 138 -9.68 2.62 -9.40
N LYS A 139 -10.76 3.37 -9.19
CA LYS A 139 -10.74 4.81 -8.96
C LYS A 139 -11.79 5.18 -7.92
N ALA A 140 -11.46 6.10 -7.02
CA ALA A 140 -12.40 6.61 -6.03
C ALA A 140 -12.23 8.11 -5.84
N LYS A 141 -13.35 8.81 -5.72
CA LYS A 141 -13.36 10.20 -5.28
C LYS A 141 -13.61 10.24 -3.78
N VAL A 142 -12.68 10.82 -3.03
CA VAL A 142 -12.71 10.82 -1.57
C VAL A 142 -12.55 12.24 -1.08
N LYS A 143 -13.47 12.67 -0.22
CA LYS A 143 -13.34 13.92 0.49
C LYS A 143 -12.47 13.71 1.74
N LEU A 144 -11.37 14.46 1.84
CA LEU A 144 -10.52 14.48 3.04
C LEU A 144 -10.96 15.68 3.90
N ASP A 145 -11.68 15.38 4.97
CA ASP A 145 -12.06 16.37 5.97
C ASP A 145 -11.00 16.40 7.07
N PHE A 146 -10.42 17.57 7.34
CA PHE A 146 -9.46 17.76 8.42
C PHE A 146 -9.36 19.23 8.85
N GLN A 147 -8.83 19.44 10.05
CA GLN A 147 -8.64 20.76 10.63
C GLN A 147 -7.27 21.32 10.27
N VAL A 148 -7.27 22.57 9.78
CA VAL A 148 -6.07 23.30 9.41
C VAL A 148 -5.50 24.00 10.65
N PRO A 149 -4.17 24.07 10.82
CA PRO A 149 -3.59 24.96 11.82
C PRO A 149 -4.03 26.39 11.57
N SER A 150 -4.32 27.15 12.64
CA SER A 150 -4.78 28.55 12.54
C SER A 150 -3.73 29.52 11.97
N GLU A 151 -2.50 29.07 11.80
CA GLU A 151 -1.40 29.85 11.23
C GLU A 151 -1.51 29.90 9.69
N ALA A 152 -1.48 31.10 9.13
CA ALA A 152 -1.42 31.31 7.68
C ALA A 152 -0.03 30.92 7.14
N GLY A 153 0.01 30.37 5.93
CA GLY A 153 1.26 30.00 5.25
C GLY A 153 1.26 28.61 4.63
N GLU A 154 2.36 28.28 3.95
CA GLU A 154 2.58 26.96 3.38
C GLU A 154 3.21 26.04 4.43
N LYS A 155 2.64 24.85 4.64
CA LYS A 155 3.22 23.81 5.50
C LYS A 155 3.32 22.50 4.70
N PRO A 156 4.50 21.86 4.66
CA PRO A 156 4.61 20.54 4.06
C PRO A 156 4.00 19.49 5.01
N TYR A 157 3.06 18.70 4.50
CA TYR A 157 2.56 17.50 5.17
C TYR A 157 2.96 16.26 4.38
N THR A 158 2.76 15.10 4.97
CA THR A 158 2.96 13.81 4.31
C THR A 158 1.61 13.13 4.18
N LEU A 159 1.28 12.71 2.95
CA LEU A 159 0.22 11.76 2.69
C LEU A 159 0.84 10.35 2.70
N LEU A 160 0.43 9.55 3.66
CA LEU A 160 0.75 8.14 3.75
C LEU A 160 -0.48 7.35 3.32
N HIS A 161 -0.28 6.35 2.48
CA HIS A 161 -1.32 5.40 2.15
C HIS A 161 -0.85 3.99 2.45
N ALA A 162 -1.69 3.23 3.14
CA ALA A 162 -1.37 1.85 3.49
C ALA A 162 -2.55 0.94 3.16
N LEU A 163 -2.24 -0.17 2.49
CA LEU A 163 -3.19 -1.23 2.26
C LEU A 163 -3.29 -2.06 3.56
N LEU A 164 -4.46 -2.05 4.18
CA LEU A 164 -4.70 -2.61 5.52
C LEU A 164 -4.37 -4.09 5.68
N ASP A 165 -4.47 -4.82 4.57
CA ASP A 165 -4.42 -6.27 4.55
C ASP A 165 -3.16 -6.82 3.84
N SER A 166 -2.30 -5.91 3.38
CA SER A 166 -0.94 -6.17 2.91
C SER A 166 0.09 -5.58 3.87
N ARG A 167 1.37 -5.95 3.72
CA ARG A 167 2.49 -5.27 4.37
C ARG A 167 3.03 -4.10 3.56
N GLU A 168 2.48 -3.89 2.36
CA GLU A 168 2.87 -2.81 1.48
C GLU A 168 2.18 -1.49 1.87
N SER A 169 2.98 -0.42 1.88
CA SER A 169 2.53 0.95 2.12
C SER A 169 3.32 1.90 1.24
N GLY A 170 2.66 2.93 0.71
CA GLY A 170 3.30 4.01 -0.01
C GLY A 170 3.32 5.31 0.80
N LYS A 171 4.23 6.20 0.42
CA LYS A 171 4.42 7.51 1.03
C LYS A 171 4.64 8.56 -0.04
N THR A 172 3.94 9.69 0.08
CA THR A 172 4.20 10.86 -0.75
C THR A 172 4.15 12.14 0.09
N VAL A 173 5.00 13.10 -0.24
CA VAL A 173 5.00 14.42 0.39
C VAL A 173 3.99 15.30 -0.33
N ILE A 174 3.11 15.96 0.42
CA ILE A 174 2.13 16.91 -0.10
C ILE A 174 2.38 18.28 0.51
N THR A 175 2.30 19.33 -0.30
CA THR A 175 2.41 20.71 0.19
C THR A 175 1.02 21.26 0.44
N TRP A 176 0.87 21.91 1.58
CA TRP A 176 -0.40 22.40 2.07
C TRP A 176 -0.35 23.91 2.18
N LYS A 177 -1.42 24.59 1.78
CA LYS A 177 -1.45 26.04 1.73
C LYS A 177 -2.68 26.56 2.43
N ASN A 178 -2.46 27.27 3.53
CA ASN A 178 -3.54 27.92 4.24
C ASN A 178 -3.66 29.37 3.76
N ASP A 179 -4.55 29.61 2.79
CA ASP A 179 -4.94 30.94 2.32
C ASP A 179 -5.88 31.63 3.32
N SER A 180 -5.51 31.62 4.60
CA SER A 180 -6.15 32.46 5.62
C SER A 180 -5.76 33.94 5.43
N CYS A 181 -6.07 34.49 4.25
CA CYS A 181 -6.43 35.88 4.05
C CYS A 181 -7.93 35.93 3.77
N VAL A 182 -8.76 35.43 4.70
CA VAL A 182 -10.13 35.94 4.82
C VAL A 182 -10.08 37.02 5.89
N SER A 183 -9.53 38.17 5.49
CA SER A 183 -9.64 39.41 6.24
C SER A 183 -11.08 39.88 6.21
N GLY A 184 -11.68 39.94 7.41
CA GLY A 184 -12.56 41.02 7.90
C GLY A 184 -13.80 41.37 7.10
#